data_AF-A0A2U1YTA6-F1
#
_entry.id   AF-A0A2U1YTA6-F1
#
_cell.length_a   1.000
_cell.length_b   1.000
_cell.length_c   1.000
_cell.angle_alpha   90.00
_cell.angle_beta   90.00
_cell.angle_gamma   90.00
#
_symmetry.space_group_name_H-M   'P 1'
#
loop_
_entity.id
_entity.type
_entity.pdbx_description
1 polymer ?
#
loop_
_entity_poly.entity_id
_entity_poly.type
_entity_poly.pdbx_seq_one_letter_code
_entity_poly.pdbx_strand_id
1 'polypeptide(L)'
;MNSKQREAIVRDLHAKGMTDVEMSIESGMPTATIWHIRRRIGLASNSASPVGIPSRTSNDDIRAWMEEGLSRAQMAERSGLAVSTIKGRLLEIRQANGAIPRTKKGSDQTQRFLSAFRPGSYAPPTHSRMAETSNRDGRIIGLPVAICTASSLYGA
;
A
#
# COMPACT_ATOMS: atom_id res chain seq x y z
N MET A 1 22.61 18.60 3.74
CA MET A 1 21.67 19.33 2.84
C MET A 1 20.39 19.68 3.60
N ASN A 2 20.11 20.99 3.77
CA ASN A 2 18.94 21.50 4.47
C ASN A 2 17.65 21.27 3.65
N SER A 3 16.48 21.23 4.29
CA SER A 3 15.18 20.94 3.66
C SER A 3 14.85 21.89 2.49
N LYS A 4 15.10 23.20 2.68
CA LYS A 4 14.91 24.22 1.65
C LYS A 4 15.78 23.99 0.40
N GLN A 5 17.01 23.50 0.57
CA GLN A 5 17.90 23.19 -0.55
C GLN A 5 17.38 22.00 -1.36
N ARG A 6 16.83 20.97 -0.68
CA ARG A 6 16.22 19.82 -1.37
C ARG A 6 15.01 20.23 -2.20
N GLU A 7 14.17 21.11 -1.65
CA GLU A 7 13.00 21.64 -2.35
C GLU A 7 13.38 22.44 -3.59
N ALA A 8 14.43 23.26 -3.51
CA ALA A 8 14.94 24.01 -4.67
C ALA A 8 15.41 23.06 -5.78
N ILE A 9 16.21 22.05 -5.43
CA ILE A 9 16.68 21.04 -6.40
C ILE A 9 15.50 20.33 -7.07
N VAL A 10 14.48 19.91 -6.30
CA VAL A 10 13.31 19.24 -6.86
C VAL A 10 12.52 20.17 -7.80
N ARG A 11 12.39 21.46 -7.49
CA ARG A 11 11.75 22.42 -8.40
C ARG A 11 12.52 22.56 -9.71
N ASP A 12 13.83 22.69 -9.64
CA ASP A 12 14.68 22.90 -10.83
C ASP A 12 14.66 21.67 -11.74
N LEU A 13 14.76 20.46 -11.17
CA LEU A 13 14.69 19.22 -11.95
C LEU A 13 13.27 18.95 -12.49
N HIS A 14 12.24 19.27 -11.72
CA HIS A 14 10.85 19.16 -12.18
C HIS A 14 10.54 20.12 -13.32
N ALA A 15 11.06 21.35 -13.27
CA ALA A 15 10.94 22.34 -14.33
C ALA A 15 11.61 21.90 -15.65
N LYS A 16 12.62 21.02 -15.57
CA LYS A 16 13.23 20.36 -16.74
C LYS A 16 12.39 19.21 -17.32
N GLY A 17 11.22 18.93 -16.73
CA GLY A 17 10.32 17.86 -17.19
C GLY A 17 10.72 16.46 -16.74
N MET A 18 11.68 16.32 -15.82
CA MET A 18 12.16 15.02 -15.37
C MET A 18 11.12 14.28 -14.50
N THR A 19 11.08 12.96 -14.64
CA THR A 19 10.30 12.03 -13.82
C THR A 19 10.92 11.87 -12.42
N ASP A 20 10.14 11.38 -11.45
CA ASP A 20 10.64 11.14 -10.07
C ASP A 20 11.86 10.17 -10.05
N VAL A 21 11.97 9.26 -11.02
CA VAL A 21 13.10 8.33 -11.16
C VAL A 21 14.35 9.02 -11.70
N GLU A 22 14.20 9.84 -12.74
CA GLU A 22 15.33 10.61 -13.29
C GLU A 22 15.84 11.64 -12.27
N MET A 23 14.92 12.32 -11.56
CA MET A 23 15.29 13.21 -10.46
C MET A 23 16.08 12.48 -9.35
N SER A 24 15.76 11.21 -9.09
CA SER A 24 16.46 10.38 -8.10
C SER A 24 17.90 10.11 -8.51
N ILE A 25 18.10 9.73 -9.77
CA ILE A 25 19.43 9.49 -10.34
C ILE A 25 20.26 10.77 -10.33
N GLU A 26 19.68 11.89 -10.79
CA GLU A 26 20.38 13.16 -10.93
C GLU A 26 20.75 13.79 -9.57
N SER A 27 19.85 13.73 -8.60
CA SER A 27 20.06 14.37 -7.29
C SER A 27 20.70 13.44 -6.24
N GLY A 28 20.80 12.14 -6.52
CA GLY A 28 21.22 11.11 -5.56
C GLY A 28 20.25 10.89 -4.39
N MET A 29 19.05 11.48 -4.43
CA MET A 29 18.04 11.31 -3.39
C MET A 29 17.12 10.13 -3.69
N PRO A 30 16.71 9.32 -2.69
CA PRO A 30 15.76 8.23 -2.93
C PRO A 30 14.45 8.74 -3.56
N THR A 31 13.91 7.99 -4.53
CA THR A 31 12.68 8.33 -5.26
C THR A 31 11.51 8.65 -4.32
N ALA A 32 11.36 7.92 -3.21
CA ALA A 32 10.33 8.19 -2.20
C ALA A 32 10.48 9.58 -1.56
N THR A 33 11.72 10.03 -1.32
CA THR A 33 12.01 11.36 -0.77
C THR A 33 11.58 12.45 -1.75
N ILE A 34 11.90 12.29 -3.04
CA ILE A 34 11.49 13.22 -4.10
C ILE A 34 9.97 13.27 -4.19
N TRP A 35 9.31 12.11 -4.20
CA TRP A 35 7.84 12.02 -4.20
C TRP A 35 7.20 12.80 -3.05
N HIS A 36 7.70 12.62 -1.82
CA HIS A 36 7.22 13.35 -0.64
C HIS A 36 7.46 14.85 -0.75
N ILE A 37 8.65 15.27 -1.17
CA ILE A 37 8.98 16.69 -1.37
C ILE A 37 8.06 17.29 -2.43
N ARG A 38 7.95 16.65 -3.60
CA ARG A 38 7.12 17.09 -4.73
C ARG A 38 5.66 17.29 -4.33
N ARG A 39 5.06 16.32 -3.62
CA ARG A 39 3.69 16.45 -3.10
C ARG A 39 3.55 17.56 -2.06
N ARG A 40 4.51 17.69 -1.15
CA ARG A 40 4.50 18.73 -0.11
C ARG A 40 4.56 20.14 -0.70
N ILE A 41 5.28 20.33 -1.80
CA ILE A 41 5.35 21.62 -2.52
C ILE A 41 4.30 21.78 -3.63
N GLY A 42 3.35 20.83 -3.76
CA GLY A 42 2.20 20.92 -4.66
C GLY A 42 2.48 20.67 -6.15
N LEU A 43 3.62 20.07 -6.51
CA LEU A 43 3.96 19.81 -7.91
C LEU A 43 3.30 18.53 -8.44
N ALA A 44 2.74 18.61 -9.65
CA ALA A 44 2.17 17.47 -10.36
C ALA A 44 3.25 16.44 -10.72
N SER A 45 2.84 15.18 -10.93
CA SER A 45 3.77 14.14 -11.37
C SER A 45 4.12 14.38 -12.83
N ASN A 46 5.41 14.55 -13.13
CA ASN A 46 5.92 14.49 -14.51
C ASN A 46 6.01 13.05 -15.01
N SER A 47 5.26 12.13 -14.41
CA SER A 47 5.17 10.77 -14.93
C SER A 47 4.83 10.88 -16.40
N ALA A 48 5.78 10.48 -17.24
CA ALA A 48 5.49 9.79 -18.47
C ALA A 48 4.73 8.51 -18.09
N SER A 49 3.55 8.64 -17.49
CA SER A 49 2.48 7.76 -17.92
C SER A 49 2.46 8.03 -19.41
N PRO A 50 2.86 7.06 -20.23
CA PRO A 50 2.90 7.30 -21.65
C PRO A 50 1.49 7.71 -22.02
N VAL A 51 1.31 9.00 -22.25
CA VAL A 51 0.10 9.60 -22.73
C VAL A 51 -0.03 9.01 -24.13
N GLY A 52 -0.65 7.85 -24.23
CA GLY A 52 -0.72 7.09 -25.47
C GLY A 52 0.12 5.82 -25.59
N ILE A 53 0.53 5.12 -24.52
CA ILE A 53 0.41 3.66 -24.65
C ILE A 53 -1.07 3.40 -24.40
N PRO A 54 -1.91 3.24 -25.45
CA PRO A 54 -3.25 2.75 -25.21
C PRO A 54 -3.07 1.49 -24.39
N SER A 55 -3.66 1.46 -23.18
CA SER A 55 -4.03 0.16 -22.63
C SER A 55 -4.67 -0.55 -23.81
N ARG A 56 -4.14 -1.70 -24.24
CA ARG A 56 -4.60 -2.44 -25.42
C ARG A 56 -6.12 -2.65 -25.42
N THR A 57 -6.75 -2.37 -24.29
CA THR A 57 -8.17 -2.41 -24.03
C THR A 57 -8.61 -1.06 -23.47
N SER A 58 -9.38 -0.31 -24.26
CA SER A 58 -10.13 0.86 -23.81
C SER A 58 -11.29 0.43 -22.91
N ASN A 59 -11.82 1.36 -22.11
CA ASN A 59 -13.06 1.13 -21.37
C ASN A 59 -14.25 0.87 -22.32
N ASP A 60 -14.20 1.38 -23.55
CA ASP A 60 -15.23 1.14 -24.56
C ASP A 60 -15.21 -0.31 -25.07
N ASP A 61 -14.03 -0.91 -25.23
CA ASP A 61 -13.91 -2.33 -25.58
C ASP A 61 -14.53 -3.21 -24.49
N ILE A 62 -14.30 -2.86 -23.23
CA ILE A 62 -14.86 -3.58 -22.08
C ILE A 62 -16.40 -3.46 -22.05
N ARG A 63 -16.96 -2.30 -22.42
CA ARG A 63 -18.41 -2.11 -22.55
C ARG A 63 -18.99 -2.97 -23.68
N ALA A 64 -18.36 -2.98 -24.84
CA ALA A 64 -18.77 -3.82 -25.97
C ALA A 64 -18.78 -5.31 -25.57
N TRP A 65 -17.74 -5.79 -24.88
CA TRP A 65 -17.70 -7.17 -24.41
C TRP A 65 -18.75 -7.48 -23.33
N MET A 66 -19.15 -6.50 -22.52
CA MET A 66 -20.26 -6.68 -21.58
C MET A 66 -21.59 -6.83 -22.31
N GLU A 67 -21.82 -6.06 -23.37
CA GLU A 67 -23.03 -6.15 -24.21
C GLU A 67 -23.08 -7.47 -24.98
N GLU A 68 -21.93 -7.98 -25.43
CA GLU A 68 -21.77 -9.32 -26.00
C GLU A 68 -21.97 -10.45 -24.96
N GLY A 69 -22.00 -10.13 -23.65
CA GLY A 69 -22.18 -11.12 -22.59
C GLY A 69 -20.93 -11.94 -22.25
N LEU A 70 -19.73 -11.47 -22.61
CA LEU A 70 -18.48 -12.20 -22.32
C LEU A 70 -18.24 -12.31 -20.80
N SER A 71 -17.74 -13.47 -20.38
CA SER A 71 -17.23 -13.64 -19.03
C SER A 71 -15.92 -12.89 -18.83
N ARG A 72 -15.59 -12.56 -17.58
CA ARG A 72 -14.34 -11.86 -17.24
C ARG A 72 -13.08 -12.64 -17.66
N ALA A 73 -13.15 -13.97 -17.65
CA ALA A 73 -12.05 -14.82 -18.10
C ALA A 73 -11.83 -14.68 -19.61
N GLN A 74 -12.90 -14.67 -20.40
CA GLN A 74 -12.84 -14.44 -21.85
C GLN A 74 -12.36 -13.02 -22.18
N MET A 75 -12.80 -12.00 -21.44
CA MET A 75 -12.29 -10.62 -21.60
C MET A 75 -10.78 -10.54 -21.31
N ALA A 76 -10.31 -11.23 -20.28
CA ALA A 76 -8.90 -11.28 -19.91
C ALA A 76 -8.04 -11.96 -20.99
N GLU A 77 -8.50 -13.12 -21.48
CA GLU A 77 -7.85 -13.84 -22.57
C GLU A 77 -7.80 -12.99 -23.85
N ARG A 78 -8.91 -12.35 -24.22
CA ARG A 78 -9.01 -11.50 -25.41
C ARG A 78 -8.15 -10.23 -25.34
N SER A 79 -8.03 -9.65 -24.14
CA SER A 79 -7.21 -8.44 -23.91
C SER A 79 -5.73 -8.72 -23.64
N GLY A 80 -5.37 -9.95 -23.29
CA GLY A 80 -4.06 -10.29 -22.75
C GLY A 80 -3.79 -9.68 -21.36
N LEU A 81 -4.83 -9.24 -20.65
CA LEU A 81 -4.73 -8.68 -19.30
C LEU A 81 -5.07 -9.73 -18.24
N ALA A 82 -4.59 -9.52 -17.01
CA ALA A 82 -5.03 -10.33 -15.88
C ALA A 82 -6.51 -10.11 -15.56
N VAL A 83 -7.21 -11.18 -15.12
CA VAL A 83 -8.63 -11.11 -14.70
C VAL A 83 -8.86 -10.08 -13.59
N SER A 84 -7.88 -9.87 -12.71
CA SER A 84 -7.93 -8.85 -11.66
C SER A 84 -7.95 -7.43 -12.22
N THR A 85 -7.21 -7.16 -13.30
CA THR A 85 -7.21 -5.88 -14.01
C THR A 85 -8.58 -5.62 -14.64
N ILE A 86 -9.15 -6.62 -15.34
CA ILE A 86 -10.51 -6.53 -15.89
C ILE A 86 -11.55 -6.28 -14.79
N LYS A 87 -11.44 -6.97 -13.65
CA LYS A 87 -12.33 -6.74 -12.49
C LYS A 87 -12.23 -5.30 -11.98
N GLY A 88 -11.02 -4.73 -11.91
CA GLY A 88 -10.80 -3.33 -11.53
C GLY A 88 -11.47 -2.36 -12.51
N ARG A 89 -11.25 -2.56 -13.81
CA ARG A 89 -11.85 -1.74 -14.88
C ARG A 89 -13.38 -1.80 -14.89
N LEU A 90 -13.97 -2.98 -14.75
CA LEU A 90 -15.43 -3.14 -14.64
C LEU A 90 -16.00 -2.39 -13.44
N LEU A 91 -15.27 -2.38 -12.32
CA LEU A 91 -15.68 -1.61 -11.14
C LEU A 91 -15.60 -0.10 -11.40
N GLU A 92 -14.57 0.38 -12.10
CA GLU A 92 -14.46 1.79 -12.51
C GLU A 92 -15.64 2.20 -13.41
N ILE A 93 -15.97 1.39 -14.42
CA ILE A 93 -17.12 1.63 -15.31
C ILE A 93 -18.43 1.65 -14.50
N ARG A 94 -18.61 0.71 -13.56
CA ARG A 94 -19.81 0.66 -12.73
C ARG A 94 -19.93 1.86 -11.77
N GLN A 95 -18.81 2.37 -11.26
CA GLN A 95 -18.78 3.59 -10.45
C GLN A 95 -19.07 4.83 -11.28
N ALA A 96 -18.52 4.92 -12.49
CA ALA A 96 -18.78 6.02 -13.43
C ALA A 96 -20.26 6.09 -13.82
N ASN A 97 -20.91 4.94 -13.97
CA ASN A 97 -22.35 4.84 -14.26
C ASN A 97 -23.25 5.04 -13.01
N GLY A 98 -22.69 5.42 -11.86
CA GLY A 98 -23.44 5.65 -10.62
C GLY A 98 -24.03 4.38 -9.97
N ALA A 99 -23.71 3.19 -10.47
CA ALA A 99 -24.34 1.94 -10.07
C ALA A 99 -23.77 1.31 -8.79
N ILE A 100 -22.68 1.86 -8.24
CA ILE A 100 -22.25 1.60 -6.85
C ILE A 100 -21.65 2.88 -6.26
N PRO A 101 -22.20 3.44 -5.17
CA PRO A 101 -21.49 4.46 -4.42
C PRO A 101 -20.17 3.87 -3.92
N ARG A 102 -19.04 4.57 -4.11
CA ARG A 102 -17.78 4.16 -3.48
C ARG A 102 -18.03 4.09 -1.97
N THR A 103 -18.14 2.89 -1.43
CA THR A 103 -18.21 2.73 0.01
C THR A 103 -16.90 3.30 0.53
N LYS A 104 -16.96 4.38 1.30
CA LYS A 104 -15.78 4.91 1.99
C LYS A 104 -15.28 3.76 2.84
N LYS A 105 -14.19 3.13 2.40
CA LYS A 105 -13.55 2.02 3.11
C LYS A 105 -12.91 2.61 4.37
N GLY A 106 -13.70 2.73 5.43
CA GLY A 106 -13.24 3.23 6.72
C GLY A 106 -14.18 4.24 7.37
N SER A 107 -15.17 3.74 8.10
CA SER A 107 -15.64 4.36 9.36
C SER A 107 -16.50 3.37 10.13
N ASP A 108 -17.37 2.61 9.46
CA ASP A 108 -18.40 1.82 10.16
C ASP A 108 -17.89 0.50 10.75
N GLN A 109 -16.95 -0.17 10.10
CA GLN A 109 -16.37 -1.38 10.68
C GLN A 109 -15.49 -1.06 11.91
N THR A 110 -14.77 0.06 11.87
CA THR A 110 -14.02 0.57 13.02
C THR A 110 -14.96 1.06 14.11
N GLN A 111 -16.05 1.76 13.79
CA GLN A 111 -17.07 2.17 14.76
C GLN A 111 -17.75 0.94 15.40
N ARG A 112 -18.08 -0.11 14.63
CA ARG A 112 -18.61 -1.37 15.18
C ARG A 112 -17.58 -2.07 16.07
N PHE A 113 -16.33 -2.18 15.63
CA PHE A 113 -15.26 -2.80 16.41
C PHE A 113 -14.98 -2.03 17.71
N LEU A 114 -14.91 -0.70 17.65
CA LEU A 114 -14.71 0.17 18.81
C LEU A 114 -15.95 0.20 19.74
N SER A 115 -17.17 0.09 19.19
CA SER A 115 -18.39 0.01 20.00
C SER A 115 -18.52 -1.29 20.79
N ALA A 116 -17.85 -2.36 20.34
CA ALA A 116 -17.73 -3.61 21.11
C ALA A 116 -16.80 -3.45 22.33
N PHE A 117 -15.88 -2.48 22.31
CA PHE A 117 -15.09 -2.06 23.48
C PHE A 117 -15.82 -0.95 24.25
N ARG A 118 -17.04 -1.22 24.76
CA ARG A 118 -17.63 -0.33 25.76
C ARG A 118 -16.65 -0.25 26.94
N PRO A 119 -16.25 0.95 27.41
CA PRO A 119 -15.50 1.12 28.65
C PRO A 119 -16.45 0.88 29.84
N GLY A 120 -16.96 -0.34 29.96
CA GLY A 120 -17.78 -0.81 31.06
C GLY A 120 -16.94 -1.75 31.89
N SER A 121 -16.40 -1.23 33.00
CA SER A 121 -15.85 -1.97 34.14
C SER A 121 -15.12 -3.25 33.76
N TYR A 122 -13.84 -3.13 33.36
CA TYR A 122 -12.88 -4.18 33.68
C TYR A 122 -12.86 -4.28 35.21
N ALA A 123 -13.70 -5.13 35.79
CA ALA A 123 -13.44 -5.66 37.10
C ALA A 123 -12.14 -6.46 36.94
N PRO A 124 -11.02 -6.04 37.54
CA PRO A 124 -9.81 -6.85 37.49
C PRO A 124 -10.20 -8.23 38.04
N PRO A 125 -9.79 -9.34 37.40
CA PRO A 125 -10.04 -10.66 37.96
C PRO A 125 -9.40 -10.72 39.36
N THR A 126 -10.22 -10.63 40.41
CA THR A 126 -9.78 -10.62 41.81
C THR A 126 -9.39 -11.99 42.35
N HIS A 127 -9.28 -12.99 41.48
CA HIS A 127 -8.74 -14.28 41.84
C HIS A 127 -7.41 -14.47 41.14
N SER A 128 -6.35 -14.26 41.91
CA SER A 128 -5.09 -14.99 41.82
C SER A 128 -5.37 -16.49 41.68
N ARG A 129 -5.70 -16.94 40.47
CA ARG A 129 -5.40 -18.29 40.05
C ARG A 129 -3.96 -18.24 39.59
N MET A 130 -3.06 -18.63 40.48
CA MET A 130 -1.71 -18.99 40.09
C MET A 130 -1.82 -19.91 38.88
N ALA A 131 -1.21 -19.48 37.77
CA ALA A 131 -1.06 -20.32 36.62
C ALA A 131 -0.12 -21.46 37.01
N GLU A 132 -0.68 -22.58 37.43
CA GLU A 132 -0.01 -23.86 37.33
C GLU A 132 0.22 -24.09 35.84
N THR A 133 1.42 -23.79 35.38
CA THR A 133 1.91 -24.19 34.06
C THR A 133 2.11 -25.70 34.08
N SER A 134 1.01 -26.45 34.00
CA SER A 134 1.04 -27.87 33.69
C SER A 134 0.98 -28.04 32.18
N ASN A 135 2.16 -28.25 31.59
CA ASN A 135 2.26 -28.79 30.23
C ASN A 135 1.69 -30.20 30.26
N ARG A 136 0.73 -30.50 29.37
CA ARG A 136 0.19 -31.86 29.20
C ARG A 136 1.25 -32.91 28.81
N ASP A 137 2.47 -32.47 28.46
CA ASP A 137 3.59 -33.32 28.03
C ASP A 137 4.87 -33.21 28.89
N GLY A 138 4.85 -32.56 30.06
CA GLY A 138 5.97 -32.64 31.04
C GLY A 138 7.37 -32.18 30.57
N ARG A 139 7.51 -31.53 29.41
CA ARG A 139 8.78 -30.96 28.95
C ARG A 139 8.85 -29.47 29.25
N ILE A 140 9.82 -29.11 30.08
CA ILE A 140 10.30 -27.74 30.24
C ILE A 140 11.03 -27.39 28.93
N ILE A 141 10.40 -26.60 28.06
CA ILE A 141 11.13 -25.98 26.95
C ILE A 141 11.98 -24.88 27.60
N GLY A 142 13.26 -25.18 27.73
CA GLY A 142 14.26 -24.30 28.31
C GLY A 142 14.27 -22.93 27.66
N LEU A 143 14.52 -21.95 28.52
CA LEU A 143 14.77 -20.55 28.23
C LEU A 143 15.76 -20.35 27.06
N PRO A 144 15.66 -19.22 26.33
CA PRO A 144 16.61 -18.90 25.27
C PRO A 144 18.02 -18.77 25.84
N VAL A 145 18.95 -19.58 25.33
CA VAL A 145 20.38 -19.41 25.53
C VAL A 145 20.78 -18.08 24.89
N ALA A 146 21.10 -17.09 25.72
CA ALA A 146 21.76 -15.88 25.28
C ALA A 146 23.18 -16.24 24.81
N ILE A 147 23.36 -16.33 23.49
CA ILE A 147 24.69 -16.45 22.89
C ILE A 147 25.30 -15.05 22.91
N CYS A 148 26.05 -14.73 23.97
CA CYS A 148 26.96 -13.59 23.98
C CYS A 148 28.10 -13.88 23.02
N THR A 149 28.09 -13.29 21.83
CA THR A 149 29.27 -13.25 20.96
C THR A 149 30.23 -12.19 21.51
N ALA A 150 31.39 -12.63 21.99
CA ALA A 150 32.45 -11.76 22.48
C ALA A 150 33.04 -10.91 21.35
N SER A 151 33.23 -9.63 21.67
CA SER A 151 33.86 -8.59 20.86
C SER A 151 35.24 -9.02 20.32
N SER A 152 35.40 -8.88 19.00
CA SER A 152 36.70 -8.93 18.33
C SER A 152 37.42 -7.60 18.56
N LEU A 153 38.48 -7.64 19.38
CA LEU A 153 39.48 -6.57 19.53
C LEU A 153 40.58 -6.78 18.48
N TYR A 154 40.51 -6.04 17.38
CA TYR A 154 41.63 -5.66 16.51
C TYR A 154 41.46 -4.15 16.24
N GLY A 155 42.46 -3.28 16.30
CA GLY A 155 43.88 -3.49 16.50
C GLY A 155 44.58 -2.15 16.79
N ALA A 156 45.82 -2.25 17.21
CA ALA A 156 46.84 -1.21 17.16
C ALA A 156 47.91 -1.65 16.16
#